data_AF-A0A7C1PB13-F1
#
_entry.id   AF-A0A7C1PB13-F1
#
_cell.length_a   1.000
_cell.length_b   1.000
_cell.length_c   1.000
_cell.angle_alpha   90.00
_cell.angle_beta   90.00
_cell.angle_gamma   90.00
#
_symmetry.space_group_name_H-M   'P 1'
#
loop_
_entity.id
_entity.type
_entity.pdbx_description
1 polymer ?
#
loop_
_entity_poly.entity_id
_entity_poly.type
_entity_poly.pdbx_seq_one_letter_code
_entity_poly.pdbx_strand_id
1 'polypeptide(L)'
;MLSSEVETKKNAWQTVRECFTVETGEVRLMAASEKPPGRAAGGAPLLLRSMRFYNRLLHVFLGFSLIVASLLALWMFFYDVYGILFLGRGLLEGFLHALGTLLILWTISELISTEVRYLGGQRVQVAVFVDVAIAATLRKLLIGDIEGYGIEVKLVNLAALVALGLLRWLLTVEMQRAAEKDEAVATTDRREQTPTPPTATR
;
A
#
# COMPACT_ATOMS: atom_id res chain seq x y z
N MET A 1 12.23 -30.33 0.41
CA MET A 1 12.50 -29.13 1.23
C MET A 1 12.12 -27.82 0.54
N LEU A 2 12.41 -27.60 -0.75
CA LEU A 2 11.96 -26.39 -1.46
C LEU A 2 10.43 -26.33 -1.73
N SER A 3 9.74 -27.46 -1.78
CA SER A 3 8.30 -27.52 -2.10
C SER A 3 7.39 -27.08 -0.93
N SER A 4 7.81 -27.25 0.33
CA SER A 4 7.01 -26.85 1.50
C SER A 4 7.06 -25.35 1.78
N GLU A 5 8.13 -24.68 1.35
CA GLU A 5 8.32 -23.23 1.53
C GLU A 5 7.54 -22.42 0.48
N VAL A 6 7.39 -22.97 -0.73
CA VAL A 6 6.57 -22.35 -1.80
C VAL A 6 5.08 -22.46 -1.50
N GLU A 7 4.62 -23.59 -0.94
CA GLU A 7 3.23 -23.73 -0.50
C GLU A 7 2.90 -22.81 0.67
N THR A 8 3.75 -22.72 1.71
CA THR A 8 3.50 -21.81 2.84
C THR A 8 3.44 -20.34 2.42
N LYS A 9 4.25 -19.92 1.45
CA LYS A 9 4.13 -18.56 0.88
C LYS A 9 2.83 -18.40 0.07
N LYS A 10 2.43 -19.37 -0.75
CA LYS A 10 1.14 -19.33 -1.48
C LYS A 10 -0.05 -19.21 -0.54
N ASN A 11 -0.03 -19.99 0.54
CA ASN A 11 -1.10 -20.04 1.54
C ASN A 11 -1.22 -18.70 2.27
N ALA A 12 -0.10 -18.07 2.62
CA ALA A 12 -0.09 -16.73 3.22
C ALA A 12 -0.70 -15.65 2.30
N TRP A 13 -0.42 -15.70 0.99
CA TRP A 13 -1.03 -14.78 0.02
C TRP A 13 -2.53 -15.04 -0.18
N GLN A 14 -2.99 -16.28 -0.04
CA GLN A 14 -4.43 -16.60 -0.09
C GLN A 14 -5.17 -16.18 1.18
N THR A 15 -4.57 -16.34 2.36
CA THR A 15 -5.16 -15.87 3.63
C THR A 15 -5.31 -14.35 3.67
N VAL A 16 -4.33 -13.60 3.15
CA VAL A 16 -4.43 -12.13 3.04
C VAL A 16 -5.51 -11.71 2.04
N ARG A 17 -5.67 -12.45 0.94
CA ARG A 17 -6.73 -12.21 -0.05
C ARG A 17 -8.13 -12.55 0.48
N GLU A 18 -8.27 -13.62 1.27
CA GLU A 18 -9.54 -14.02 1.88
C GLU A 18 -9.97 -13.06 3.01
N CYS A 19 -9.02 -12.57 3.81
CA CYS A 19 -9.27 -11.52 4.79
C CYS A 19 -9.80 -10.22 4.13
N PHE A 20 -9.32 -9.92 2.91
CA PHE A 20 -9.81 -8.79 2.11
C PHE A 20 -11.25 -8.96 1.59
N THR A 21 -11.70 -10.19 1.33
CA THR A 21 -13.07 -10.47 0.83
C THR A 21 -14.11 -10.73 1.94
N VAL A 22 -13.72 -11.21 3.12
CA VAL A 22 -14.67 -11.49 4.22
C VAL A 22 -15.13 -10.19 4.90
N GLU A 23 -14.25 -9.19 5.04
CA GLU A 23 -14.60 -7.90 5.64
C GLU A 23 -15.68 -7.12 4.83
N THR A 24 -15.81 -7.38 3.52
CA THR A 24 -16.79 -6.69 2.68
C THR A 24 -18.23 -7.20 2.86
N GLY A 25 -18.41 -8.41 3.39
CA GLY A 25 -19.72 -9.02 3.65
C GLY A 25 -20.34 -8.59 4.98
N GLU A 26 -19.53 -8.39 6.01
CA GLU A 26 -19.97 -8.10 7.38
C GLU A 26 -20.43 -6.64 7.57
N VAL A 27 -19.85 -5.69 6.82
CA VAL A 27 -20.22 -4.27 6.87
C VAL A 27 -21.67 -4.04 6.43
N ARG A 28 -22.22 -4.93 5.58
CA ARG A 28 -23.62 -4.85 5.13
C ARG A 28 -24.63 -5.23 6.23
N LEU A 29 -24.21 -5.99 7.25
CA LEU A 29 -25.06 -6.40 8.38
C LEU A 29 -25.03 -5.39 9.53
N MET A 30 -23.93 -4.68 9.76
CA MET A 30 -23.88 -3.63 10.79
C MET A 30 -24.58 -2.31 10.38
N ALA A 31 -24.71 -2.02 9.09
CA ALA A 31 -25.41 -0.82 8.61
C ALA A 31 -26.94 -0.87 8.76
N ALA A 32 -27.52 -2.03 9.09
CA ALA A 32 -28.98 -2.21 9.21
C ALA A 32 -29.52 -2.08 10.64
N SER A 33 -28.66 -1.86 11.65
CA SER A 33 -29.08 -1.84 13.07
C SER A 33 -28.60 -0.61 13.86
N GLU A 34 -28.47 0.56 13.22
CA GLU A 34 -28.45 1.84 13.95
C GLU A 34 -29.81 2.53 13.83
N LYS A 35 -30.67 2.23 14.81
CA LYS A 35 -31.87 3.00 15.14
C LYS A 35 -31.41 4.39 15.61
N PRO A 36 -31.79 5.49 14.96
CA PRO A 36 -31.31 6.80 15.36
C PRO A 36 -31.92 7.18 16.72
N PRO A 37 -31.11 7.54 17.74
CA PRO A 37 -31.65 8.17 18.92
C PRO A 37 -32.17 9.55 18.52
N GLY A 38 -33.48 9.70 18.64
CA GLY A 38 -34.13 10.98 18.51
C GLY A 38 -33.64 11.96 19.57
N ARG A 39 -33.61 13.22 19.13
CA ARG A 39 -33.79 14.45 19.91
C ARG A 39 -32.52 15.20 20.35
N ALA A 40 -32.35 16.33 19.66
CA ALA A 40 -31.97 17.65 20.16
C ALA A 40 -30.56 17.86 20.75
N ALA A 41 -29.71 18.52 19.96
CA ALA A 41 -28.95 19.69 20.41
C ALA A 41 -28.45 20.47 19.18
N GLY A 42 -28.90 21.72 19.04
CA GLY A 42 -28.44 22.64 18.02
C GLY A 42 -26.97 23.00 18.18
N GLY A 43 -26.31 23.26 17.04
CA GLY A 43 -24.98 23.84 17.04
C GLY A 43 -23.81 22.85 16.97
N ALA A 44 -23.94 21.70 16.30
CA ALA A 44 -22.73 21.06 15.75
C ALA A 44 -22.06 22.12 14.85
N PRO A 45 -20.84 22.60 15.16
CA PRO A 45 -20.31 23.78 14.51
C PRO A 45 -20.18 23.45 13.02
N LEU A 46 -20.75 24.32 12.18
CA LEU A 46 -20.73 24.21 10.71
C LEU A 46 -19.34 23.80 10.19
N LEU A 47 -18.27 24.18 10.91
CA LEU A 47 -16.89 23.75 10.70
C LEU A 47 -16.67 22.22 10.67
N LEU A 48 -17.21 21.43 11.60
CA LEU A 48 -17.03 19.96 11.58
C LEU A 48 -17.79 19.29 10.42
N ARG A 49 -18.92 19.86 9.99
CA ARG A 49 -19.66 19.37 8.81
C ARG A 49 -18.92 19.75 7.52
N SER A 50 -18.39 20.96 7.46
CA SER A 50 -17.59 21.46 6.35
C SER A 50 -16.29 20.67 6.18
N MET A 51 -15.54 20.44 7.27
CA MET A 51 -14.29 19.65 7.27
C MET A 51 -14.49 18.25 6.69
N ARG A 52 -15.58 17.56 7.06
CA ARG A 52 -15.91 16.23 6.53
C ARG A 52 -16.33 16.23 5.06
N PHE A 53 -16.98 17.30 4.60
CA PHE A 53 -17.33 17.46 3.19
C PHE A 53 -16.09 17.72 2.33
N TYR A 54 -15.20 18.61 2.76
CA TYR A 54 -13.93 18.88 2.09
C TYR A 54 -13.07 17.62 1.99
N ASN A 55 -12.95 16.85 3.07
CA ASN A 55 -12.19 15.61 3.02
C ASN A 55 -12.77 14.65 1.98
N ARG A 56 -14.09 14.47 1.95
CA ARG A 56 -14.77 13.64 0.94
C ARG A 56 -14.53 14.14 -0.48
N LEU A 57 -14.56 15.45 -0.70
CA LEU A 57 -14.32 16.06 -2.01
C LEU A 57 -12.88 15.88 -2.47
N LEU A 58 -11.91 16.03 -1.57
CA LEU A 58 -10.48 15.79 -1.84
C LEU A 58 -10.25 14.36 -2.32
N HIS A 59 -10.86 13.38 -1.67
CA HIS A 59 -10.73 11.97 -2.03
C HIS A 59 -11.35 11.65 -3.40
N VAL A 60 -12.58 12.12 -3.64
CA VAL A 60 -13.22 11.97 -4.96
C VAL A 60 -12.37 12.63 -6.06
N PHE A 61 -11.83 13.81 -5.79
CA PHE A 61 -10.96 14.53 -6.73
C PHE A 61 -9.63 13.79 -6.96
N LEU A 62 -9.04 13.22 -5.91
CA LEU A 62 -7.81 12.45 -5.99
C LEU A 62 -8.00 11.21 -6.85
N GLY A 63 -9.06 10.42 -6.60
CA GLY A 63 -9.42 9.27 -7.43
C GLY A 63 -9.67 9.66 -8.89
N PHE A 64 -10.38 10.77 -9.14
CA PHE A 64 -10.60 11.27 -10.51
C PHE A 64 -9.29 11.65 -11.22
N SER A 65 -8.40 12.37 -10.53
CA SER A 65 -7.09 12.75 -11.06
C SER A 65 -6.23 11.53 -11.42
N LEU A 66 -6.28 10.49 -10.60
CA LEU A 66 -5.56 9.23 -10.85
C LEU A 66 -6.07 8.47 -12.08
N ILE A 67 -7.37 8.50 -12.37
CA ILE A 67 -7.92 7.92 -13.60
C ILE A 67 -7.38 8.65 -14.83
N VAL A 68 -7.39 9.99 -14.80
CA VAL A 68 -6.85 10.81 -15.90
C VAL A 68 -5.35 10.59 -16.08
N ALA A 69 -4.60 10.57 -14.98
CA ALA A 69 -3.16 10.29 -14.98
C ALA A 69 -2.86 8.90 -15.56
N SER A 70 -3.67 7.89 -15.23
CA SER A 70 -3.54 6.54 -15.78
C SER A 70 -3.69 6.52 -17.31
N LEU A 71 -4.70 7.21 -17.85
CA LEU A 71 -4.91 7.33 -19.30
C LEU A 71 -3.73 8.03 -19.99
N LEU A 72 -3.23 9.13 -19.41
CA LEU A 72 -2.07 9.86 -19.94
C LEU A 72 -0.79 9.01 -19.91
N ALA A 73 -0.57 8.28 -18.82
CA ALA A 73 0.59 7.42 -18.68
C ALA A 73 0.55 6.26 -19.69
N LEU A 74 -0.63 5.65 -19.90
CA LEU A 74 -0.83 4.61 -20.90
C LEU A 74 -0.54 5.15 -22.31
N TRP A 75 -1.01 6.35 -22.63
CA TRP A 75 -0.72 7.03 -23.89
C TRP A 75 0.79 7.26 -24.08
N MET A 76 1.48 7.71 -23.04
CA MET A 76 2.92 7.95 -23.08
C MET A 76 3.72 6.66 -23.32
N PHE A 77 3.30 5.54 -22.72
CA PHE A 77 3.90 4.24 -22.99
C PHE A 77 3.77 3.82 -24.45
N PHE A 78 2.59 3.96 -25.05
CA PHE A 78 2.42 3.67 -26.47
C PHE A 78 3.32 4.54 -27.35
N TYR A 79 3.42 5.84 -27.05
CA TYR A 79 4.30 6.75 -27.77
C TYR A 79 5.76 6.29 -27.75
N ASP A 80 6.25 5.87 -26.57
CA ASP A 80 7.61 5.35 -26.42
C ASP A 80 7.82 4.07 -27.24
N VAL A 81 6.86 3.13 -27.20
CA VAL A 81 6.93 1.86 -27.96
C VAL A 81 6.95 2.12 -29.47
N TYR A 82 6.09 3.02 -29.97
CA TYR A 82 6.09 3.40 -31.38
C TYR A 82 7.42 4.07 -31.77
N GLY A 83 8.00 4.92 -30.93
CA GLY A 83 9.29 5.54 -31.18
C GLY A 83 10.42 4.53 -31.37
N ILE A 84 10.45 3.45 -30.59
CA ILE A 84 11.48 2.40 -30.68
C ILE A 84 11.35 1.61 -31.98
N LEU A 85 10.13 1.24 -32.36
CA LEU A 85 9.85 0.43 -33.55
C LEU A 85 10.14 1.16 -34.87
N PHE A 86 9.92 2.48 -34.93
CA PHE A 86 10.05 3.26 -36.15
C PHE A 86 11.36 4.05 -36.30
N LEU A 87 11.97 4.53 -35.21
CA LEU A 87 13.18 5.37 -35.27
C LEU A 87 14.49 4.60 -35.03
N GLY A 88 14.44 3.33 -34.61
CA GLY A 88 15.65 2.52 -34.42
C GLY A 88 16.63 3.06 -33.37
N ARG A 89 16.15 3.83 -32.38
CA ARG A 89 16.96 4.24 -31.22
C ARG A 89 17.47 2.99 -30.50
N GLY A 90 18.65 3.08 -29.88
CA GLY A 90 19.29 1.94 -29.22
C GLY A 90 18.30 1.18 -28.33
N LEU A 91 18.18 -0.13 -28.55
CA LEU A 91 17.15 -0.95 -27.89
C LEU A 91 17.20 -0.81 -26.37
N LEU A 92 18.41 -0.69 -25.80
CA LEU A 92 18.60 -0.53 -24.37
C LEU A 92 18.04 0.81 -23.86
N GLU A 93 18.34 1.91 -24.56
CA GLU A 93 17.87 3.25 -24.18
C GLU A 93 16.35 3.36 -24.25
N GLY A 94 15.74 2.85 -25.33
CA GLY A 94 14.29 2.77 -25.46
C GLY A 94 13.65 1.86 -24.42
N PHE A 95 14.25 0.70 -24.14
CA PHE A 95 13.74 -0.25 -23.15
C PHE A 95 13.78 0.32 -21.73
N LEU A 96 14.89 0.95 -21.31
CA LEU A 96 14.97 1.58 -19.99
C LEU A 96 13.98 2.74 -19.86
N HIS A 97 13.77 3.53 -20.92
CA HIS A 97 12.76 4.58 -20.94
C HIS A 97 11.34 4.01 -20.79
N ALA A 98 11.01 2.95 -21.55
CA ALA A 98 9.74 2.25 -21.47
C ALA A 98 9.51 1.60 -20.09
N LEU A 99 10.55 1.02 -19.47
CA LEU A 99 10.48 0.52 -18.09
C LEU A 99 10.22 1.67 -17.10
N GLY A 100 10.87 2.82 -17.30
CA GLY A 100 10.64 4.01 -16.51
C GLY A 100 9.20 4.51 -16.58
N THR A 101 8.57 4.46 -17.76
CA THR A 101 7.14 4.80 -17.90
C THR A 101 6.23 3.73 -17.32
N LEU A 102 6.55 2.44 -17.47
CA LEU A 102 5.84 1.34 -16.79
C LEU A 102 5.85 1.48 -15.25
N LEU A 103 6.95 1.95 -14.65
CA LEU A 103 7.01 2.21 -13.21
C LEU A 103 6.02 3.31 -12.80
N ILE A 104 5.74 4.30 -13.65
CA ILE A 104 4.71 5.31 -13.38
C ILE A 104 3.31 4.67 -13.41
N LEU A 105 3.05 3.79 -14.38
CA LEU A 105 1.76 3.08 -14.45
C LEU A 105 1.55 2.24 -13.19
N TRP A 106 2.59 1.56 -12.72
CA TRP A 106 2.56 0.83 -11.46
C TRP A 106 2.22 1.76 -10.28
N THR A 107 2.91 2.89 -10.12
CA THR A 107 2.64 3.79 -8.98
C THR A 107 1.23 4.37 -8.99
N ILE A 108 0.71 4.69 -10.18
CA ILE A 108 -0.68 5.14 -10.36
C ILE A 108 -1.65 4.03 -9.94
N SER A 109 -1.44 2.78 -10.38
CA SER A 109 -2.28 1.64 -9.99
C SER A 109 -2.28 1.41 -8.47
N GLU A 110 -1.12 1.58 -7.84
CA GLU A 110 -0.95 1.40 -6.40
C GLU A 110 -1.63 2.51 -5.59
N LEU A 111 -1.57 3.76 -6.07
CA LEU A 111 -2.33 4.88 -5.49
C LEU A 111 -3.84 4.71 -5.70
N ILE A 112 -4.30 4.28 -6.86
CA ILE A 112 -5.73 4.03 -7.12
C ILE A 112 -6.25 2.97 -6.14
N SER A 113 -5.51 1.87 -5.99
CA SER A 113 -5.90 0.78 -5.07
C SER A 113 -6.00 1.28 -3.62
N THR A 114 -5.12 2.20 -3.24
CA THR A 114 -5.17 2.85 -1.93
C THR A 114 -6.38 3.77 -1.78
N GLU A 115 -6.67 4.58 -2.80
CA GLU A 115 -7.78 5.53 -2.78
C GLU A 115 -9.14 4.82 -2.76
N VAL A 116 -9.30 3.75 -3.56
CA VAL A 116 -10.50 2.89 -3.52
C VAL A 116 -10.68 2.28 -2.13
N ARG A 117 -9.59 1.83 -1.49
CA ARG A 117 -9.64 1.26 -0.14
C ARG A 117 -10.02 2.29 0.93
N TYR A 118 -9.58 3.53 0.77
CA TYR A 118 -9.97 4.62 1.67
C TYR A 118 -11.46 4.98 1.53
N LEU A 119 -11.97 5.02 0.29
CA LEU A 119 -13.40 5.23 0.03
C LEU A 119 -14.28 4.09 0.54
N GLY A 120 -13.73 2.86 0.59
CA GLY A 120 -14.36 1.69 1.21
C GLY A 120 -14.41 1.70 2.74
N GLY A 121 -13.87 2.72 3.41
CA GLY A 121 -13.88 2.86 4.87
C GLY A 121 -12.72 2.16 5.60
N GLN A 122 -11.76 1.59 4.87
CA GLN A 122 -10.61 0.89 5.45
C GLN A 122 -9.43 1.84 5.69
N ARG A 123 -8.58 1.53 6.67
CA ARG A 123 -7.42 2.38 7.02
C ARG A 123 -6.36 2.36 5.91
N VAL A 124 -5.78 3.53 5.62
CA VAL A 124 -4.67 3.63 4.65
C VAL A 124 -3.43 2.95 5.21
N GLN A 125 -2.86 2.02 4.44
CA GLN A 125 -1.61 1.36 4.80
C GLN A 125 -0.44 2.26 4.38
N VAL A 126 0.28 2.80 5.36
CA VAL A 126 1.44 3.68 5.13
C VAL A 126 2.53 2.99 4.29
N ALA A 127 2.61 1.66 4.36
CA ALA A 127 3.49 0.85 3.53
C ALA A 127 3.38 1.23 2.05
N VAL A 128 2.15 1.33 1.52
CA VAL A 128 1.90 1.57 0.10
C VAL A 128 2.49 2.89 -0.41
N PHE A 129 2.49 3.93 0.42
CA PHE A 129 3.14 5.20 0.06
C PHE A 129 4.66 5.06 -0.05
N VAL A 130 5.27 4.20 0.77
CA VAL A 130 6.72 3.94 0.69
C VAL A 130 7.05 3.14 -0.57
N ASP A 131 6.21 2.18 -0.98
CA ASP A 131 6.34 1.47 -2.27
C ASP A 131 6.38 2.44 -3.44
N VAL A 132 5.47 3.41 -3.44
CA VAL A 132 5.37 4.44 -4.46
C VAL A 132 6.57 5.38 -4.45
N ALA A 133 7.06 5.76 -3.27
CA ALA A 133 8.26 6.59 -3.13
C ALA A 133 9.52 5.87 -3.68
N ILE A 134 9.65 4.57 -3.40
CA ILE A 134 10.74 3.73 -3.93
C ILE A 134 10.63 3.67 -5.45
N ALA A 135 9.45 3.36 -6.00
CA ALA A 135 9.26 3.27 -7.45
C ALA A 135 9.51 4.62 -8.17
N ALA A 136 9.09 5.75 -7.58
CA ALA A 136 9.36 7.07 -8.11
C ALA A 136 10.86 7.43 -8.08
N THR A 137 11.57 7.04 -7.02
CA THR A 137 13.03 7.23 -6.93
C THR A 137 13.76 6.33 -7.92
N LEU A 138 13.30 5.09 -8.06
CA LEU A 138 13.81 4.13 -9.03
C LEU A 138 13.66 4.66 -10.46
N ARG A 139 12.52 5.25 -10.81
CA ARG A 139 12.31 5.92 -12.10
C ARG A 139 13.38 6.99 -12.38
N LYS A 140 13.68 7.85 -11.41
CA LYS A 140 14.72 8.89 -11.56
C LYS A 140 16.10 8.26 -11.82
N LEU A 141 16.36 7.11 -11.21
CA LEU A 141 17.59 6.36 -11.42
C LEU A 141 17.64 5.73 -12.81
N LEU A 142 16.54 5.13 -13.30
CA LEU A 142 16.47 4.52 -14.63
C LEU A 142 16.66 5.54 -15.75
N ILE A 143 15.93 6.67 -15.70
CA ILE A 143 16.04 7.72 -16.73
C ILE A 143 17.38 8.45 -16.60
N GLY A 144 17.82 8.74 -15.37
CA GLY A 144 19.07 9.44 -15.12
C GLY A 144 20.33 8.62 -15.40
N ASP A 145 20.25 7.29 -15.53
CA ASP A 145 21.40 6.48 -15.91
C ASP A 145 21.81 6.70 -17.37
N ILE A 146 20.82 6.96 -18.24
CA ILE A 146 21.01 7.15 -19.68
C ILE A 146 21.63 8.52 -19.99
N GLU A 147 21.17 9.58 -19.33
CA GLU A 147 21.55 10.96 -19.65
C GLU A 147 22.95 11.37 -19.13
N GLY A 148 23.67 10.47 -18.45
CA GLY A 148 25.04 10.74 -18.01
C GLY A 148 25.14 11.85 -16.95
N TYR A 149 24.14 11.95 -16.05
CA TYR A 149 24.22 12.89 -14.93
C TYR A 149 25.51 12.71 -14.13
N GLY A 150 26.09 13.82 -13.67
CA GLY A 150 27.32 13.83 -12.88
C GLY A 150 27.25 12.87 -11.69
N ILE A 151 28.39 12.23 -11.38
CA ILE A 151 28.50 11.16 -10.37
C ILE A 151 27.91 11.58 -9.01
N GLU A 152 27.96 12.87 -8.68
CA GLU A 152 27.35 13.43 -7.46
C GLU A 152 25.83 13.21 -7.38
N VAL A 153 25.10 13.53 -8.46
CA VAL A 153 23.63 13.40 -8.49
C VAL A 153 23.22 11.92 -8.45
N LYS A 154 23.99 11.06 -9.12
CA LYS A 154 23.82 9.60 -9.06
C LYS A 154 24.00 9.06 -7.65
N LEU A 155 25.05 9.46 -6.93
CA LEU A 155 25.29 9.03 -5.55
C LEU A 155 24.16 9.48 -4.61
N VAL A 156 23.70 10.73 -4.74
CA VAL A 156 22.61 11.25 -3.91
C VAL A 156 21.31 10.48 -4.12
N ASN A 157 20.94 10.21 -5.38
CA ASN A 157 19.73 9.44 -5.69
C ASN A 157 19.84 7.99 -5.22
N LEU A 158 21.02 7.37 -5.34
CA LEU A 158 21.28 6.02 -4.87
C LEU A 158 21.22 5.93 -3.33
N ALA A 159 21.80 6.91 -2.63
CA ALA A 159 21.69 7.04 -1.18
C ALA A 159 20.24 7.24 -0.73
N ALA A 160 19.46 8.06 -1.45
CA ALA A 160 18.04 8.26 -1.18
C ALA A 160 17.24 6.96 -1.37
N LEU A 161 17.53 6.19 -2.42
CA LEU A 161 16.89 4.89 -2.67
C LEU A 161 17.19 3.89 -1.54
N VAL A 162 18.46 3.82 -1.10
CA VAL A 162 18.86 2.97 0.03
C VAL A 162 18.18 3.40 1.33
N ALA A 163 18.09 4.70 1.59
CA ALA A 163 17.39 5.22 2.76
C ALA A 163 15.88 4.87 2.76
N LEU A 164 15.22 5.00 1.60
CA LEU A 164 13.81 4.59 1.44
C LEU A 164 13.62 3.07 1.57
N GLY A 165 14.57 2.28 1.07
CA GLY A 165 14.60 0.84 1.26
C GLY A 165 14.76 0.44 2.73
N LEU A 166 15.66 1.13 3.46
CA LEU A 166 15.81 0.94 4.91
C LEU A 166 14.55 1.34 5.68
N LEU A 167 13.91 2.45 5.31
CA LEU A 167 12.65 2.89 5.89
C LEU A 167 11.56 1.82 5.70
N ARG A 168 11.45 1.28 4.49
CA ARG A 168 10.52 0.17 4.18
C ARG A 168 10.82 -1.06 5.05
N TRP A 169 12.08 -1.42 5.15
CA TRP A 169 12.51 -2.57 5.95
C TRP A 169 12.16 -2.37 7.42
N LEU A 170 12.44 -1.18 7.97
CA LEU A 170 12.14 -0.84 9.36
C LEU A 170 10.64 -0.89 9.66
N LEU A 171 9.80 -0.36 8.77
CA LEU A 171 8.34 -0.46 8.89
C LEU A 171 7.87 -1.92 8.95
N THR A 172 8.54 -2.82 8.22
CA THR A 172 8.20 -4.24 8.20
C THR A 172 8.66 -4.94 9.49
N VAL A 173 9.83 -4.56 10.03
CA VAL A 173 10.38 -5.08 11.29
C VAL A 173 9.51 -4.71 12.49
N GLU A 174 9.01 -3.48 12.55
CA GLU A 174 8.15 -3.06 13.67
C GLU A 174 6.80 -3.81 13.69
N MET A 175 6.25 -4.13 12.51
CA MET A 175 5.04 -4.97 12.43
C MET A 175 5.29 -6.39 12.96
N GLN A 176 6.48 -6.95 12.73
CA GLN A 176 6.85 -8.28 13.24
C GLN A 176 6.99 -8.28 14.77
N ARG A 177 7.59 -7.22 15.31
CA ARG A 177 7.76 -7.05 16.77
C ARG A 177 6.44 -6.86 17.51
N ALA A 178 5.44 -6.27 16.85
CA ALA A 178 4.10 -6.18 17.43
C ALA A 178 3.46 -7.57 17.54
N ALA A 179 3.56 -8.39 16.50
CA ALA A 179 3.00 -9.75 16.50
C ALA A 179 3.68 -10.67 17.52
N GLU A 180 5.01 -10.59 17.67
CA GLU A 180 5.76 -11.39 18.65
C GLU A 180 5.39 -11.03 20.10
N LYS A 181 5.13 -9.75 20.39
CA LYS A 181 4.71 -9.29 21.71
C LYS A 181 3.32 -9.81 22.09
N ASP A 182 2.40 -9.87 21.14
CA ASP A 182 1.04 -10.37 21.38
C ASP A 182 1.05 -11.88 21.69
N GLU A 183 1.91 -12.65 21.01
CA GLU A 183 2.09 -14.09 21.26
C GLU A 183 2.78 -14.38 22.61
N ALA A 184 3.76 -13.56 22.99
CA ALA A 184 4.41 -13.65 24.30
C ALA A 184 3.44 -13.36 25.47
N VAL A 185 2.49 -12.44 25.28
CA VAL A 185 1.44 -12.13 26.26
C VAL A 185 0.41 -13.25 26.33
N ALA A 186 -0.05 -13.79 25.19
CA ALA A 186 -1.00 -14.90 25.16
C ALA A 186 -0.47 -16.19 25.79
N THR A 187 0.85 -16.43 25.71
CA THR A 187 1.49 -17.61 26.30
C THR A 187 1.64 -17.48 27.81
N THR A 188 1.80 -16.25 28.31
CA THR A 188 1.86 -15.96 29.76
C THR A 188 0.51 -16.18 30.43
N ASP A 189 -0.59 -15.70 29.83
CA ASP A 189 -1.96 -15.90 30.33
C ASP A 189 -2.37 -17.39 30.34
N ARG A 190 -1.98 -18.16 29.32
CA ARG A 190 -2.23 -19.61 29.26
C ARG A 190 -1.52 -20.39 30.39
N ARG A 191 -0.37 -19.91 30.89
CA ARG A 191 0.31 -20.56 32.02
C ARG A 191 -0.39 -20.30 33.35
N GLU A 192 -1.04 -19.15 33.53
CA GLU A 192 -1.82 -18.85 34.74
C GLU A 192 -3.16 -19.60 34.77
N GLN A 193 -3.75 -19.91 33.61
CA GLN A 193 -5.01 -20.67 33.51
C GLN A 193 -4.83 -22.20 33.50
N THR A 194 -3.61 -22.72 33.68
CA THR A 194 -3.42 -24.17 33.80
C THR A 194 -4.09 -24.64 35.10
N PRO A 195 -5.17 -25.45 35.06
CA PRO A 195 -5.82 -25.92 36.27
C PRO A 195 -4.80 -26.71 37.07
N THR A 196 -4.60 -26.34 38.34
CA THR A 196 -3.83 -27.16 39.26
C THR A 196 -4.45 -28.57 39.24
N PRO A 197 -3.65 -29.62 39.02
CA PRO A 197 -4.17 -30.98 39.05
C PRO A 197 -4.84 -31.17 40.41
N PRO A 198 -6.05 -31.74 40.47
CA PRO A 198 -6.77 -31.91 41.72
C PRO A 198 -5.83 -32.65 42.68
N THR A 199 -5.46 -31.96 43.77
CA THR A 199 -4.70 -32.53 44.86
C THR A 199 -5.48 -33.75 45.32
N ALA A 200 -5.05 -34.95 44.87
CA ALA A 200 -5.61 -36.20 45.30
C ALA A 200 -5.39 -36.28 46.81
N THR A 201 -6.44 -35.91 47.54
CA THR A 201 -6.49 -35.96 48.99
C THR A 201 -6.57 -37.44 49.32
N ARG A 202 -5.44 -38.01 49.74
CA ARG A 202 -5.30 -39.40 50.15
C ARG A 202 -5.74 -39.56 51.60
#